data_AF-A0A4V3D0J1-F1
#
_entry.id   AF-A0A4V3D0J1-F1
#
_cell.length_a   1.000
_cell.length_b   1.000
_cell.length_c   1.000
_cell.angle_alpha   90.00
_cell.angle_beta   90.00
_cell.angle_gamma   90.00
#
_symmetry.space_group_name_H-M   'P 1'
#
loop_
_entity.id
_entity.type
_entity.pdbx_description
1 polymer ?
#
loop_
_entity_poly.entity_id
_entity_poly.type
_entity_poly.pdbx_seq_one_letter_code
_entity_poly.pdbx_strand_id
1 'polypeptide(L)'
;MPNESGFRLRLKEADKAARTSLPAAAAAIEHPVKALTDHVDASGHGRSAAATSAFQHCTWLADHVASRQAHAAQVVRDTADALAAIIDVYRQADGQA
;
A
#
# COMPACT_ATOMS: atom_id res chain seq x y z
N MET A 1 5.23 -15.41 -39.60
CA MET A 1 4.56 -14.18 -39.17
C MET A 1 4.95 -13.94 -37.73
N PRO A 2 5.59 -12.81 -37.36
CA PRO A 2 5.86 -12.56 -35.96
C PRO A 2 4.53 -12.37 -35.24
N ASN A 3 4.31 -13.13 -34.17
CA ASN A 3 3.13 -13.07 -33.31
C ASN A 3 2.87 -11.62 -32.86
N GLU A 4 1.73 -11.03 -33.26
CA GLU A 4 1.26 -9.72 -32.79
C GLU A 4 0.70 -9.75 -31.36
N SER A 5 1.15 -10.69 -30.53
CA SER A 5 0.82 -10.74 -29.09
C SER A 5 1.78 -9.85 -28.27
N GLY A 6 2.16 -8.69 -28.81
CA GLY A 6 3.06 -7.75 -28.15
C GLY A 6 2.30 -6.78 -27.26
N PHE A 7 2.62 -6.76 -25.96
CA PHE A 7 2.08 -5.77 -25.03
C PHE A 7 2.66 -4.37 -25.39
N ARG A 8 1.82 -3.45 -25.88
CA ARG A 8 2.24 -2.07 -26.16
C ARG A 8 2.14 -1.23 -24.88
N LEU A 9 3.28 -0.96 -24.25
CA LEU A 9 3.36 -0.12 -23.05
C LEU A 9 3.71 1.32 -23.43
N ARG A 10 2.92 2.29 -22.98
CA ARG A 10 3.29 3.72 -23.06
C ARG A 10 4.32 4.03 -21.98
N LEU A 11 5.61 3.92 -22.32
CA LEU A 11 6.73 4.03 -21.36
C LEU A 11 6.66 5.27 -20.47
N LYS A 12 6.30 6.44 -21.01
CA LYS A 12 6.19 7.68 -20.21
C LYS A 12 5.10 7.63 -19.15
N GLU A 13 3.93 7.08 -19.49
CA GLU A 13 2.81 6.95 -18.54
C GLU A 13 3.11 5.86 -17.51
N ALA A 14 3.72 4.75 -17.94
CA ALA A 14 4.15 3.67 -17.07
C ALA A 14 5.24 4.12 -16.09
N ASP A 15 6.20 4.92 -16.54
CA ASP A 15 7.28 5.46 -15.69
C ASP A 15 6.74 6.42 -14.64
N LYS A 16 5.78 7.29 -15.02
CA LYS A 16 5.05 8.12 -14.06
C LYS A 16 4.28 7.27 -13.04
N ALA A 17 3.63 6.20 -13.50
CA ALA A 17 2.89 5.30 -12.61
C ALA A 17 3.81 4.61 -11.60
N ALA A 18 4.91 4.01 -12.08
CA ALA A 18 5.89 3.28 -11.28
C ALA A 18 6.65 4.19 -10.30
N ARG A 19 7.14 5.33 -10.77
CA ARG A 19 8.07 6.17 -9.99
C ARG A 19 7.39 7.27 -9.19
N THR A 20 6.08 7.50 -9.38
CA THR A 20 5.38 8.61 -8.72
C THR A 20 4.00 8.23 -8.23
N SER A 21 3.08 7.81 -9.11
CA SER A 21 1.67 7.67 -8.73
C SER A 21 1.41 6.50 -7.77
N LEU A 22 2.01 5.33 -8.01
CA LEU A 22 1.86 4.17 -7.12
C LEU A 22 2.57 4.38 -5.78
N PRO A 23 3.82 4.88 -5.71
CA PRO A 23 4.45 5.24 -4.43
C PRO A 23 3.64 6.25 -3.61
N ALA A 24 3.09 7.29 -4.25
CA ALA A 24 2.25 8.26 -3.57
C ALA A 24 0.94 7.64 -3.04
N ALA A 25 0.33 6.74 -3.81
CA ALA A 25 -0.86 6.01 -3.38
C ALA A 25 -0.56 5.09 -2.19
N ALA A 26 0.57 4.37 -2.20
CA ALA A 26 0.99 3.54 -1.08
C ALA A 26 1.19 4.36 0.21
N ALA A 27 1.85 5.51 0.11
CA ALA A 27 2.04 6.42 1.25
C ALA A 27 0.70 6.94 1.80
N ALA A 28 -0.25 7.27 0.92
CA ALA A 28 -1.59 7.71 1.34
C ALA A 28 -2.39 6.60 2.04
N ILE A 29 -2.25 5.35 1.58
CA ILE A 29 -2.88 4.17 2.22
C ILE A 29 -2.26 3.88 3.58
N GLU A 30 -0.95 4.08 3.74
CA GLU A 30 -0.20 3.80 4.97
C GLU A 30 -0.37 4.88 6.05
N HIS A 31 -0.61 6.13 5.65
CA HIS A 31 -0.77 7.27 6.57
C HIS A 31 -1.73 7.02 7.77
N PRO A 32 -2.95 6.45 7.60
CA PRO A 32 -3.86 6.19 8.72
C PRO A 32 -3.43 5.03 9.64
N VAL A 33 -2.49 4.16 9.24
CA VAL A 33 -2.13 2.94 10.00
C VAL A 33 -1.68 3.30 11.41
N LYS A 34 -0.80 4.29 11.57
CA LYS A 34 -0.30 4.71 12.87
C LYS A 34 -1.43 5.19 13.80
N ALA A 35 -2.34 6.01 13.28
CA ALA A 35 -3.48 6.51 14.05
C ALA A 35 -4.45 5.39 14.47
N LEU A 36 -4.57 4.33 13.69
CA LEU A 36 -5.40 3.17 13.99
C LEU A 36 -4.77 2.22 15.01
N THR A 37 -3.45 2.21 15.16
CA THR A 37 -2.74 1.35 16.11
C THR A 37 -2.37 2.06 17.41
N ASP A 38 -2.41 3.39 17.43
CA ASP A 38 -2.12 4.20 18.61
C ASP A 38 -3.33 4.20 19.57
N HIS A 39 -3.51 3.08 20.29
CA HIS A 39 -4.54 2.94 21.32
C HIS A 39 -4.02 3.44 22.66
N VAL A 40 -4.46 4.61 23.10
CA VAL A 40 -4.29 5.01 24.51
C VAL A 40 -5.44 4.43 25.31
N ASP A 41 -5.13 3.41 26.12
CA ASP A 41 -6.11 2.87 27.05
C ASP A 41 -6.42 3.91 28.14
N ALA A 42 -7.65 4.41 28.12
CA ALA A 42 -8.19 5.29 29.15
C ALA A 42 -8.83 4.50 30.31
N SER A 43 -8.36 3.28 30.60
CA SER A 43 -8.79 2.45 31.72
C SER A 43 -8.31 3.00 33.07
N GLY A 44 -8.75 4.23 33.38
CA GLY A 44 -8.78 4.72 34.75
C GLY A 44 -9.58 3.78 35.65
N HIS A 45 -9.19 3.70 36.93
CA HIS A 45 -9.86 2.87 37.93
C HIS A 45 -11.35 3.26 38.01
N GLY A 46 -12.26 2.31 37.75
CA GLY A 46 -13.71 2.50 37.91
C GLY A 46 -14.63 2.21 36.71
N ARG A 47 -14.12 1.71 35.56
CA ARG A 47 -14.99 1.31 34.44
C ARG A 47 -15.66 -0.05 34.64
N SER A 48 -16.90 -0.17 34.14
CA SER A 48 -17.63 -1.45 34.13
C SER A 48 -17.03 -2.44 33.13
N ALA A 49 -17.21 -3.74 33.38
CA ALA A 49 -16.73 -4.80 32.48
C ALA A 49 -17.22 -4.65 31.03
N ALA A 50 -18.44 -4.14 30.83
CA ALA A 50 -19.00 -3.87 29.51
C ALA A 50 -18.22 -2.75 28.77
N ALA A 51 -17.81 -1.70 29.48
CA ALA A 51 -17.04 -0.60 28.88
C ALA A 51 -15.63 -1.05 28.48
N THR A 52 -15.00 -1.93 29.26
CA THR A 52 -13.70 -2.54 28.92
C THR A 52 -13.82 -3.45 27.70
N SER A 53 -14.85 -4.30 27.65
CA SER A 53 -15.09 -5.20 26.51
C SER A 53 -15.37 -4.43 25.21
N ALA A 54 -16.15 -3.35 25.27
CA ALA A 54 -16.41 -2.49 24.11
C ALA A 54 -15.13 -1.81 23.60
N PHE A 55 -14.29 -1.30 24.51
CA PHE A 55 -12.99 -0.72 24.13
C PHE A 55 -12.10 -1.76 23.43
N GLN A 56 -11.96 -2.95 24.01
CA GLN A 56 -11.17 -4.05 23.43
C GLN A 56 -11.68 -4.46 22.03
N HIS A 57 -13.00 -4.47 21.82
CA HIS A 57 -13.56 -4.76 20.51
C HIS A 57 -13.21 -3.69 19.47
N CYS A 58 -13.30 -2.41 19.85
CA CYS A 58 -12.93 -1.29 18.99
C CYS A 58 -11.43 -1.30 18.65
N THR A 59 -10.55 -1.55 19.62
CA THR A 59 -9.10 -1.62 19.37
C THR A 59 -8.76 -2.78 18.44
N TRP A 60 -9.35 -3.96 18.65
CA TRP A 60 -9.18 -5.11 17.76
C TRP A 60 -9.62 -4.80 16.33
N LEU A 61 -10.77 -4.14 16.15
CA LEU A 61 -11.27 -3.78 14.83
C LEU A 61 -10.31 -2.79 14.14
N ALA A 62 -9.84 -1.78 14.86
CA ALA A 62 -8.90 -0.79 14.35
C ALA A 62 -7.56 -1.43 13.94
N ASP A 63 -7.00 -2.33 14.76
CA ASP A 63 -5.79 -3.09 14.43
C ASP A 63 -5.98 -3.96 13.18
N HIS A 64 -7.16 -4.58 13.05
CA HIS A 64 -7.47 -5.39 11.88
C HIS A 64 -7.55 -4.56 10.59
N VAL A 65 -8.14 -3.37 10.66
CA VAL A 65 -8.17 -2.41 9.53
C VAL A 65 -6.76 -1.92 9.21
N ALA A 66 -5.97 -1.57 10.22
CA ALA A 66 -4.59 -1.11 10.07
C ALA A 66 -3.72 -2.18 9.36
N SER A 67 -3.85 -3.45 9.76
CA SER A 67 -3.14 -4.56 9.13
C SER A 67 -3.49 -4.70 7.63
N ARG A 68 -4.78 -4.58 7.28
CA ARG A 68 -5.22 -4.64 5.88
C ARG A 68 -4.70 -3.46 5.07
N GLN A 69 -4.65 -2.26 5.64
CA GLN A 69 -4.10 -1.07 4.99
C GLN A 69 -2.60 -1.19 4.77
N ALA A 70 -1.84 -1.63 5.78
CA ALA A 70 -0.41 -1.88 5.65
C ALA A 70 -0.11 -2.89 4.53
N HIS A 71 -0.87 -3.99 4.47
CA HIS A 71 -0.74 -4.96 3.39
C HIS A 71 -1.06 -4.36 2.02
N ALA A 72 -2.14 -3.59 1.89
CA ALA A 72 -2.50 -2.93 0.64
C ALA A 72 -1.42 -1.94 0.18
N ALA A 73 -0.86 -1.13 1.09
CA ALA A 73 0.25 -0.24 0.79
C ALA A 73 1.48 -1.01 0.27
N GLN A 74 1.78 -2.16 0.89
CA GLN A 74 2.89 -3.01 0.44
C GLN A 74 2.67 -3.56 -0.97
N VAL A 75 1.48 -4.11 -1.27
CA VAL A 75 1.16 -4.61 -2.62
C VAL A 75 1.30 -3.51 -3.68
N VAL A 76 0.89 -2.28 -3.36
CA VAL A 76 1.05 -1.13 -4.27
C VAL A 76 2.53 -0.77 -4.50
N ARG A 77 3.37 -0.82 -3.45
CA ARG A 77 4.83 -0.63 -3.58
C ARG A 77 5.46 -1.72 -4.45
N ASP A 78 5.15 -2.99 -4.17
CA ASP A 78 5.69 -4.12 -4.94
C ASP A 78 5.28 -4.03 -6.42
N THR A 79 4.07 -3.56 -6.69
CA THR A 79 3.59 -3.31 -8.06
C THR A 79 4.36 -2.18 -8.74
N ALA A 80 4.67 -1.11 -8.01
CA ALA A 80 5.47 0.01 -8.51
C ALA A 80 6.89 -0.45 -8.89
N ASP A 81 7.52 -1.24 -8.03
CA ASP A 81 8.86 -1.77 -8.25
C ASP A 81 8.92 -2.75 -9.44
N ALA A 82 7.93 -3.66 -9.53
CA ALA A 82 7.81 -4.56 -10.66
C ALA A 82 7.63 -3.79 -11.99
N LEU A 83 6.81 -2.73 -11.98
CA LEU A 83 6.60 -1.91 -13.17
C LEU A 83 7.86 -1.12 -13.56
N ALA A 84 8.60 -0.60 -12.59
CA ALA A 84 9.89 0.06 -12.83
C ALA A 84 10.90 -0.91 -13.47
N ALA A 85 11.00 -2.13 -12.96
CA ALA A 85 11.87 -3.17 -13.52
C ALA A 85 11.51 -3.52 -14.97
N ILE A 86 10.21 -3.64 -15.29
CA ILE A 86 9.74 -3.86 -16.67
C ILE A 86 10.19 -2.70 -17.57
N ILE A 87 10.02 -1.46 -17.14
CA ILE A 87 10.40 -0.27 -17.92
C ILE A 87 11.91 -0.24 -18.17
N ASP A 88 12.72 -0.58 -17.16
CA ASP A 88 14.17 -0.58 -17.29
C ASP A 88 14.64 -1.66 -18.29
N VAL A 89 13.98 -2.83 -18.34
CA VAL A 89 14.20 -3.84 -19.39
C VAL A 89 13.87 -3.29 -20.79
N TYR A 90 12.76 -2.59 -20.95
CA TYR A 90 12.40 -1.98 -22.24
C TYR A 90 13.43 -0.92 -22.67
N ARG A 91 13.87 -0.05 -21.75
CA ARG A 91 14.90 0.96 -22.05
C ARG A 91 16.23 0.33 -22.45
N GLN A 92 16.64 -0.74 -21.77
CA GLN A 92 17.85 -1.49 -22.13
C GLN A 92 17.73 -2.11 -23.53
N ALA A 93 16.59 -2.71 -23.86
CA ALA A 93 16.34 -3.27 -25.18
C ALA A 93 16.38 -2.20 -26.29
N ASP A 94 15.92 -0.99 -25.99
CA ASP A 94 15.95 0.18 -26.88
C ASP A 94 17.32 0.91 -26.91
N GLY A 95 18.32 0.42 -26.16
CA GLY A 95 19.67 1.00 -26.11
C GLY A 95 19.77 2.33 -25.36
N GLN A 96 18.83 2.62 -24.46
CA GLN A 96 18.76 3.87 -23.69
C GLN A 96 19.27 3.73 -22.23
N ALA A 97 20.11 2.73 -21.96
CA ALA A 97 20.69 2.47 -20.63
C ALA A 97 21.91 3.33 -20.34
#